data_AF-A0A9N9KM44-F1
#
_entry.id   AF-A0A9N9KM44-F1
#
_cell.length_a   1.000
_cell.length_b   1.000
_cell.length_c   1.000
_cell.angle_alpha   90.00
_cell.angle_beta   90.00
_cell.angle_gamma   90.00
#
_symmetry.space_group_name_H-M   'P 1'
#
loop_
_entity.id
_entity.type
_entity.pdbx_description
1 polymer ?
#
loop_
_entity_poly.entity_id
_entity_poly.type
_entity_poly.pdbx_seq_one_letter_code
_entity_poly.pdbx_strand_id
1 'polypeptide(L)'
;MSTENKPQLQSETIQSDFESFDTPQRPIKNPLLKLTNSIHLGLTVLALLSSIAILSTSAKTLSTYNKTNDGGEDWMIPLWPRDFDIRPTIALVACSAVILISSGISLAIPFIPTLPTPLKTTLSLLAPTTCLIASLIGTALFYGVNTSRTTSSLQSWSCQWRTVEMGMQPHWGSLCKQSKSALYLMVMMIPLEVGVLFAVGAGMVLVRRERVSVRVVGEKGSPGLS
;
A
#
# COMPACT_ATOMS: atom_id res chain seq x y z
N MET A 1 69.62 14.64 -3.69
CA MET A 1 68.48 15.03 -2.84
C MET A 1 67.23 14.55 -3.56
N SER A 2 66.92 13.25 -3.40
CA SER A 2 65.77 12.60 -4.01
C SER A 2 64.56 12.81 -3.10
N THR A 3 63.49 13.40 -3.62
CA THR A 3 62.19 13.42 -2.95
C THR A 3 61.31 12.34 -3.56
N GLU A 4 61.15 11.29 -2.76
CA GLU A 4 60.26 10.14 -2.93
C GLU A 4 58.80 10.61 -2.98
N ASN A 5 58.10 10.33 -4.08
CA ASN A 5 56.70 10.70 -4.26
C ASN A 5 55.83 9.48 -3.98
N LYS A 6 55.17 9.48 -2.82
CA LYS A 6 54.26 8.46 -2.31
C LYS A 6 52.95 8.47 -3.13
N PRO A 7 52.50 7.36 -3.73
CA PRO A 7 51.18 7.31 -4.34
C PRO A 7 50.11 7.30 -3.24
N GLN A 8 49.29 8.36 -3.19
CA GLN A 8 48.05 8.40 -2.42
C GLN A 8 47.02 7.54 -3.13
N LEU A 9 46.64 6.44 -2.48
CA LEU A 9 45.52 5.57 -2.85
C LEU A 9 44.22 6.36 -2.64
N GLN A 10 43.77 7.06 -3.68
CA GLN A 10 42.50 7.77 -3.66
C GLN A 10 41.40 6.71 -3.84
N SER A 11 40.67 6.45 -2.76
CA SER A 11 39.51 5.58 -2.73
C SER A 11 38.58 5.93 -3.89
N GLU A 12 38.51 5.06 -4.90
CA GLU A 12 37.47 5.07 -5.91
C GLU A 12 36.14 5.00 -5.18
N THR A 13 35.51 6.17 -5.04
CA THR A 13 34.08 6.24 -4.85
C THR A 13 33.51 5.60 -6.11
N ILE A 14 32.99 4.38 -5.95
CA ILE A 14 32.18 3.70 -6.96
C ILE A 14 30.95 4.57 -7.16
N GLN A 15 31.11 5.63 -7.95
CA GLN A 15 30.05 6.40 -8.53
C GLN A 15 29.51 5.48 -9.61
N SER A 16 28.51 4.68 -9.24
CA SER A 16 27.80 3.85 -10.18
C SER A 16 27.30 4.76 -11.31
N ASP A 17 27.98 4.68 -12.45
CA ASP A 17 27.47 5.13 -13.73
C ASP A 17 26.25 4.26 -14.03
N PHE A 18 25.11 4.68 -13.47
CA PHE A 18 23.82 4.23 -13.94
C PHE A 18 23.53 5.07 -15.18
N GLU A 19 24.21 4.71 -16.26
CA GLU A 19 23.93 5.20 -17.61
C GLU A 19 22.47 4.80 -17.90
N SER A 20 21.58 5.77 -17.69
CA SER A 20 20.16 5.64 -17.92
C SER A 20 20.00 5.27 -19.38
N PHE A 21 19.62 4.02 -19.64
CA PHE A 21 19.34 3.53 -20.98
C PHE A 21 18.15 4.31 -21.52
N ASP A 22 18.46 5.39 -22.25
CA ASP A 22 17.55 6.24 -22.97
C ASP A 22 16.86 5.40 -24.06
N THR A 23 15.71 4.80 -23.72
CA THR A 23 14.60 4.80 -24.69
C THR A 23 14.45 6.23 -25.18
N PRO A 24 14.15 6.51 -26.47
CA PRO A 24 13.96 7.88 -26.96
C PRO A 24 12.71 8.49 -26.29
N GLN A 25 12.90 8.92 -25.06
CA GLN A 25 11.93 9.57 -24.21
C GLN A 25 12.02 11.01 -24.65
N ARG A 26 11.23 11.37 -25.67
CA ARG A 26 10.97 12.78 -25.97
C ARG A 26 10.77 13.47 -24.62
N PRO A 27 11.60 14.47 -24.26
CA PRO A 27 11.53 15.06 -22.94
C PRO A 27 10.11 15.56 -22.76
N ILE A 28 9.38 14.96 -21.84
CA ILE A 28 8.00 15.31 -21.57
C ILE A 28 8.07 16.71 -20.97
N LYS A 29 7.83 17.72 -21.82
CA LYS A 29 7.88 19.14 -21.44
C LYS A 29 6.70 19.55 -20.56
N ASN A 30 5.77 18.63 -20.30
CA ASN A 30 4.53 18.92 -19.60
C ASN A 30 4.70 18.72 -18.09
N PRO A 31 4.75 19.82 -17.30
CA PRO A 31 4.92 19.74 -15.84
C PRO A 31 3.77 18.99 -15.17
N LEU A 32 2.58 19.02 -15.78
CA LEU A 32 1.40 18.33 -15.28
C LEU A 32 1.56 16.80 -15.28
N LEU A 33 2.26 16.22 -16.27
CA LEU A 33 2.50 14.78 -16.31
C LEU A 33 3.52 14.36 -15.25
N LYS A 34 4.58 15.16 -15.05
CA LYS A 34 5.56 14.94 -13.98
C LYS A 34 4.88 14.97 -12.60
N LEU A 35 4.04 15.98 -12.38
CA LEU A 35 3.27 16.10 -11.14
C LEU A 35 2.35 14.89 -10.92
N THR A 36 1.63 14.45 -11.95
CA THR A 36 0.71 13.30 -11.86
C THR A 36 1.47 12.02 -11.51
N ASN A 37 2.64 11.78 -12.11
CA ASN A 37 3.47 10.62 -11.80
C ASN A 37 4.03 10.67 -10.36
N SER A 38 4.46 11.85 -9.90
CA SER A 38 4.92 12.03 -8.51
C SER A 38 3.80 11.83 -7.50
N ILE A 39 2.59 12.33 -7.79
CA ILE A 39 1.39 12.12 -6.96
C ILE A 39 1.08 10.62 -6.91
N HIS A 40 1.00 9.97 -8.06
CA HIS A 40 0.75 8.53 -8.13
C HIS A 40 1.75 7.74 -7.28
N LEU A 41 3.06 7.99 -7.46
CA LEU A 41 4.10 7.32 -6.68
C LEU A 41 3.94 7.59 -5.18
N GLY A 42 3.70 8.84 -4.79
CA GLY A 42 3.53 9.23 -3.39
C GLY A 42 2.32 8.56 -2.74
N LEU A 43 1.17 8.52 -3.43
CA LEU A 43 -0.02 7.85 -2.91
C LEU A 43 0.19 6.34 -2.79
N THR A 44 0.82 5.69 -3.77
CA THR A 44 1.06 4.24 -3.71
C THR A 44 2.06 3.87 -2.60
N VAL A 45 3.06 4.69 -2.34
CA VAL A 45 3.96 4.52 -1.17
C VAL A 45 3.19 4.68 0.14
N LEU A 46 2.34 5.70 0.24
CA LEU A 46 1.51 5.92 1.43
C LEU A 46 0.53 4.75 1.64
N ALA A 47 0.02 4.16 0.56
CA ALA A 47 -0.80 2.96 0.58
C ALA A 47 -0.02 1.78 1.17
N LEU A 48 1.18 1.52 0.64
CA LEU A 48 2.06 0.44 1.10
C LEU A 48 2.35 0.57 2.60
N LEU A 49 2.78 1.73 3.07
CA LEU A 49 3.08 1.97 4.48
C LEU A 49 1.86 1.77 5.39
N SER A 50 0.70 2.27 4.96
CA SER A 50 -0.55 2.12 5.70
C SER A 50 -1.00 0.65 5.76
N SER A 51 -0.84 -0.11 4.67
CA SER A 51 -1.16 -1.54 4.63
C SER A 51 -0.28 -2.36 5.58
N ILE A 52 1.02 -2.03 5.68
CA ILE A 52 1.95 -2.65 6.64
C ILE A 52 1.50 -2.35 8.06
N ALA A 53 1.10 -1.11 8.35
CA ALA A 53 0.61 -0.73 9.68
C ALA A 53 -0.68 -1.47 10.05
N ILE A 54 -1.64 -1.59 9.13
CA ILE A 54 -2.88 -2.35 9.33
C ILE A 54 -2.57 -3.82 9.59
N LEU A 55 -1.73 -4.43 8.75
CA LEU A 55 -1.36 -5.84 8.87
C LEU A 55 -0.64 -6.12 10.19
N SER A 56 0.34 -5.29 10.56
CA SER A 56 1.12 -5.44 11.80
C SER A 56 0.24 -5.34 13.05
N THR A 57 -0.62 -4.32 13.12
CA THR A 57 -1.51 -4.11 14.26
C THR A 57 -2.57 -5.21 14.38
N SER A 58 -3.15 -5.65 13.25
CA SER A 58 -4.17 -6.70 13.19
C SER A 58 -3.59 -8.09 13.46
N ALA A 59 -2.38 -8.38 12.95
CA ALA A 59 -1.68 -9.64 13.21
C ALA A 59 -1.29 -9.77 14.68
N LYS A 60 -0.83 -8.68 15.31
CA LYS A 60 -0.49 -8.67 16.73
C LYS A 60 -1.72 -8.93 17.62
N THR A 61 -2.84 -8.27 17.33
CA THR A 61 -4.11 -8.50 18.05
C THR A 61 -4.59 -9.94 17.90
N LEU A 62 -4.55 -10.49 16.69
CA LEU A 62 -4.94 -11.88 16.41
C LEU A 62 -4.00 -12.90 17.09
N SER A 63 -2.69 -12.65 17.09
CA SER A 63 -1.72 -13.50 17.76
C SER A 63 -1.90 -13.52 19.28
N THR A 64 -2.18 -12.36 19.89
CA THR A 64 -2.49 -12.30 21.33
C THR A 64 -3.78 -13.04 21.65
N TYR A 65 -4.82 -12.92 20.80
CA TYR A 65 -6.04 -13.71 20.95
C TYR A 65 -5.75 -15.21 20.90
N ASN A 66 -5.06 -15.70 19.87
CA ASN A 66 -4.77 -17.15 19.74
C ASN A 66 -3.98 -17.69 20.93
N LYS A 67 -2.96 -16.96 21.40
CA LYS A 67 -2.17 -17.35 22.57
C LYS A 67 -2.95 -17.38 23.88
N THR A 68 -3.92 -16.48 24.03
CA THR A 68 -4.72 -16.36 25.28
C THR A 68 -6.01 -17.18 25.24
N ASN A 69 -6.47 -17.58 24.05
CA ASN A 69 -7.60 -18.46 23.84
C ASN A 69 -7.23 -19.94 24.06
N ASP A 70 -6.06 -20.37 23.56
CA ASP A 70 -5.65 -21.78 23.56
C ASP A 70 -4.86 -22.19 24.82
N GLY A 71 -4.44 -21.24 25.67
CA GLY A 71 -3.61 -21.49 26.87
C GLY A 71 -4.34 -22.14 28.06
N GLY A 72 -5.30 -23.02 27.76
CA GLY A 72 -6.29 -23.58 28.67
C GLY A 72 -5.82 -24.58 29.74
N GLU A 73 -4.71 -24.32 30.45
CA GLU A 73 -4.42 -25.05 31.70
C GLU A 73 -3.98 -24.14 32.87
N ASP A 74 -3.39 -22.96 32.62
CA ASP A 74 -2.90 -22.09 33.71
C ASP A 74 -3.91 -21.03 34.19
N TRP A 75 -4.98 -20.76 33.43
CA TRP A 75 -6.00 -19.78 33.81
C TRP A 75 -7.37 -20.44 33.98
N MET A 76 -7.93 -20.40 35.20
CA MET A 76 -9.22 -21.03 35.53
C MET A 76 -10.46 -20.19 35.14
N ILE A 77 -10.31 -19.09 34.39
CA ILE A 77 -11.40 -18.13 34.10
C ILE A 77 -11.42 -17.77 32.60
N PRO A 78 -12.50 -18.04 31.84
CA PRO A 78 -12.61 -17.66 30.42
C PRO A 78 -12.42 -16.15 30.21
N LEU A 79 -11.24 -15.76 29.69
CA LEU A 79 -10.93 -14.37 29.34
C LEU A 79 -11.76 -13.85 28.16
N TRP A 80 -12.24 -14.76 27.32
CA TRP A 80 -12.98 -14.46 26.10
C TRP A 80 -14.39 -15.08 26.15
N PRO A 81 -15.43 -14.39 25.63
CA PRO A 81 -16.78 -14.94 25.51
C PRO A 81 -16.80 -16.21 24.65
N ARG A 82 -17.76 -17.12 24.88
CA ARG A 82 -17.93 -18.34 24.08
C ARG A 82 -18.39 -18.05 22.64
N ASP A 83 -19.19 -16.99 22.47
CA ASP A 83 -19.69 -16.51 21.16
C ASP A 83 -18.89 -15.29 20.70
N PHE A 84 -17.64 -15.53 20.28
CA PHE A 84 -16.69 -14.48 19.91
C PHE A 84 -16.44 -14.45 18.39
N ASP A 85 -16.75 -13.32 17.75
CA ASP A 85 -16.61 -13.17 16.30
C ASP A 85 -15.23 -12.61 15.92
N ILE A 86 -14.33 -13.51 15.51
CA ILE A 86 -12.99 -13.17 14.99
C ILE A 86 -12.96 -12.91 13.48
N ARG A 87 -14.05 -13.23 12.77
CA ARG A 87 -14.18 -13.09 11.32
C ARG A 87 -13.82 -11.68 10.81
N PRO A 88 -14.25 -10.58 11.46
CA PRO A 88 -13.90 -9.22 11.03
C PRO A 88 -12.38 -8.95 11.07
N THR A 89 -11.69 -9.46 12.10
CA THR A 89 -10.25 -9.28 12.28
C THR A 89 -9.47 -10.12 11.26
N ILE A 90 -9.91 -11.35 10.99
CA ILE A 90 -9.30 -12.20 9.95
C ILE A 90 -9.47 -11.55 8.57
N ALA A 91 -10.65 -10.99 8.28
CA ALA A 91 -10.89 -10.28 7.03
C ALA A 91 -9.96 -9.06 6.87
N LEU A 92 -9.75 -8.28 7.94
CA LEU A 92 -8.80 -7.16 7.93
C LEU A 92 -7.36 -7.61 7.64
N VAL A 93 -6.91 -8.69 8.28
CA VAL A 93 -5.57 -9.28 8.02
C VAL A 93 -5.45 -9.74 6.58
N ALA A 94 -6.43 -10.49 6.07
CA ALA A 94 -6.42 -11.01 4.70
C ALA A 94 -6.43 -9.87 3.66
N CYS A 95 -7.32 -8.89 3.82
CA CYS A 95 -7.44 -7.78 2.88
C CYS A 95 -6.19 -6.87 2.91
N SER A 96 -5.63 -6.58 4.08
CA SER A 96 -4.40 -5.79 4.19
C SER A 96 -3.18 -6.50 3.60
N ALA A 97 -3.10 -7.83 3.70
CA ALA A 97 -2.07 -8.60 3.02
C ALA A 97 -2.19 -8.53 1.49
N VAL A 98 -3.42 -8.61 0.95
CA VAL A 98 -3.66 -8.45 -0.50
C VAL A 98 -3.25 -7.05 -0.98
N ILE A 99 -3.63 -6.00 -0.24
CA ILE A 99 -3.24 -4.62 -0.55
C ILE A 99 -1.72 -4.48 -0.54
N LEU A 100 -1.05 -5.00 0.50
CA LEU A 100 0.41 -4.94 0.62
C LEU A 100 1.11 -5.58 -0.58
N ILE A 101 0.67 -6.78 -0.98
CA ILE A 101 1.24 -7.50 -2.13
C ILE A 101 0.98 -6.73 -3.42
N SER A 102 -0.25 -6.26 -3.64
CA SER A 102 -0.65 -5.54 -4.85
C SER A 102 0.08 -4.21 -5.00
N SER A 103 0.16 -3.42 -3.93
CA SER A 103 0.95 -2.18 -3.89
C SER A 103 2.44 -2.46 -4.05
N GLY A 104 2.97 -3.53 -3.43
CA GLY A 104 4.38 -3.92 -3.57
C GLY A 104 4.74 -4.28 -5.01
N ILE A 105 3.91 -5.09 -5.68
CA ILE A 105 4.07 -5.41 -7.09
C ILE A 105 4.03 -4.13 -7.94
N SER A 106 3.11 -3.21 -7.65
CA SER A 106 3.01 -1.94 -8.39
C SER A 106 4.28 -1.11 -8.35
N LEU A 107 4.91 -1.03 -7.19
CA LEU A 107 6.19 -0.34 -7.03
C LEU A 107 7.34 -1.08 -7.72
N ALA A 108 7.26 -2.39 -7.90
CA ALA A 108 8.30 -3.19 -8.54
C ALA A 108 8.28 -3.08 -10.09
N ILE A 109 7.12 -2.84 -10.71
CA ILE A 109 6.95 -2.79 -12.18
C ILE A 109 7.94 -1.86 -12.89
N PRO A 110 8.20 -0.62 -12.42
CA PRO A 110 9.15 0.29 -13.08
C PRO A 110 10.58 -0.26 -13.13
N PHE A 111 10.96 -1.10 -12.17
CA PHE A 111 12.30 -1.71 -12.09
C PHE A 111 12.48 -2.91 -13.03
N ILE A 112 11.41 -3.38 -13.68
CA ILE A 112 11.45 -4.52 -14.60
C ILE A 112 11.52 -3.98 -16.04
N PRO A 113 12.72 -3.91 -16.65
CA PRO A 113 12.90 -3.37 -18.00
C PRO A 113 12.28 -4.26 -19.08
N THR A 114 12.13 -5.56 -18.80
CA THR A 114 11.67 -6.58 -19.76
C THR A 114 10.15 -6.56 -20.01
N LEU A 115 9.38 -5.79 -19.26
CA LEU A 115 7.92 -5.81 -19.36
C LEU A 115 7.41 -4.93 -20.51
N PRO A 116 6.55 -5.44 -21.41
CA PRO A 116 5.99 -4.65 -22.51
C PRO A 116 5.09 -3.52 -21.99
N THR A 117 5.14 -2.36 -22.67
CA THR A 117 4.39 -1.13 -22.32
C THR A 117 2.87 -1.30 -22.14
N PRO A 118 2.13 -2.11 -22.95
CA PRO A 118 0.71 -2.36 -22.69
C PRO A 118 0.49 -3.09 -21.36
N LEU A 119 1.36 -4.04 -21.01
CA LEU A 119 1.27 -4.81 -19.77
C LEU A 119 1.52 -3.92 -18.55
N LYS A 120 2.53 -3.04 -18.62
CA LYS A 120 2.79 -2.02 -17.59
C LYS A 120 1.57 -1.13 -17.34
N THR A 121 0.86 -0.76 -18.41
CA THR A 121 -0.34 0.08 -18.32
C THR A 121 -1.51 -0.66 -17.67
N THR A 122 -1.77 -1.89 -18.08
CA THR A 122 -2.84 -2.73 -17.49
C THR A 122 -2.57 -2.99 -16.01
N LEU A 123 -1.33 -3.31 -15.66
CA LEU A 123 -0.96 -3.66 -14.29
C LEU A 123 -1.00 -2.44 -13.36
N SER A 124 -0.68 -1.24 -13.89
CA SER A 124 -0.84 0.03 -13.17
C SER A 124 -2.30 0.40 -12.85
N LEU A 125 -3.27 -0.20 -13.55
CA LEU A 125 -4.70 -0.01 -13.29
C LEU A 125 -5.27 -1.15 -12.42
N LEU A 126 -4.79 -2.37 -12.66
CA LEU A 126 -5.25 -3.57 -11.96
C LEU A 126 -4.88 -3.53 -10.48
N ALA A 127 -3.69 -3.02 -10.15
CA ALA A 127 -3.28 -2.99 -8.76
C ALA A 127 -4.15 -2.08 -7.87
N PRO A 128 -4.34 -0.78 -8.16
CA PRO A 128 -5.20 0.06 -7.33
C PRO A 128 -6.67 -0.36 -7.36
N THR A 129 -7.16 -0.99 -8.44
CA THR A 129 -8.52 -1.56 -8.44
C THR A 129 -8.66 -2.74 -7.49
N THR A 130 -7.68 -3.66 -7.46
CA THR A 130 -7.69 -4.77 -6.49
C THR A 130 -7.57 -4.27 -5.05
N CYS A 131 -6.76 -3.25 -4.80
CA CYS A 131 -6.65 -2.61 -3.48
C CYS A 131 -7.97 -1.96 -3.04
N LEU A 132 -8.64 -1.24 -3.94
CA LEU A 132 -9.94 -0.63 -3.68
C LEU A 132 -11.01 -1.67 -3.34
N ILE A 133 -11.07 -2.77 -4.11
CA ILE A 133 -12.00 -3.88 -3.84
C ILE A 133 -11.70 -4.52 -2.49
N ALA A 134 -10.43 -4.82 -2.19
CA ALA A 134 -10.03 -5.38 -0.91
C ALA A 134 -10.37 -4.44 0.27
N SER A 135 -10.17 -3.13 0.10
CA SER A 135 -10.52 -2.12 1.11
C SER A 135 -12.02 -2.06 1.37
N LEU A 136 -12.84 -2.09 0.31
CA LEU A 136 -14.31 -2.15 0.41
C LEU A 136 -14.77 -3.44 1.10
N ILE A 137 -14.24 -4.59 0.71
CA ILE A 137 -14.60 -5.88 1.31
C ILE A 137 -14.22 -5.90 2.80
N GLY A 138 -13.00 -5.49 3.17
CA GLY A 138 -12.59 -5.48 4.57
C GLY A 138 -13.42 -4.50 5.42
N THR A 139 -13.77 -3.34 4.88
CA THR A 139 -14.65 -2.37 5.54
C THR A 139 -16.08 -2.91 5.67
N ALA A 140 -16.64 -3.47 4.59
CA ALA A 140 -17.99 -4.01 4.57
C ALA A 140 -18.14 -5.24 5.47
N LEU A 141 -17.15 -6.14 5.52
CA LEU A 141 -17.17 -7.28 6.44
C LEU A 141 -17.05 -6.82 7.88
N PHE A 142 -16.25 -5.80 8.16
CA PHE A 142 -16.17 -5.26 9.52
C PHE A 142 -17.52 -4.69 9.95
N TYR A 143 -18.08 -3.75 9.20
CA TYR A 143 -19.35 -3.11 9.59
C TYR A 143 -20.56 -4.03 9.44
N GLY A 144 -20.57 -4.93 8.46
CA GLY A 144 -21.67 -5.84 8.16
C GLY A 144 -21.72 -7.08 9.04
N VAL A 145 -20.58 -7.54 9.59
CA VAL A 145 -20.59 -8.61 10.62
C VAL A 145 -20.80 -7.99 12.01
N ASN A 146 -20.30 -6.77 12.25
CA ASN A 146 -20.47 -6.05 13.50
C ASN A 146 -21.88 -5.42 13.66
N THR A 147 -22.87 -5.74 12.80
CA THR A 147 -24.29 -5.40 13.03
C THR A 147 -24.96 -6.32 14.05
N SER A 148 -24.36 -7.46 14.37
CA SER A 148 -24.93 -8.39 15.34
C SER A 148 -24.78 -7.83 16.77
N ARG A 149 -25.89 -7.52 17.43
CA ARG A 149 -25.89 -6.97 18.80
C ARG A 149 -25.66 -8.04 19.88
N THR A 150 -25.56 -9.30 19.49
CA THR A 150 -25.48 -10.44 20.41
C THR A 150 -24.08 -11.02 20.54
N THR A 151 -23.18 -10.75 19.59
CA THR A 151 -21.82 -11.29 19.58
C THR A 151 -20.78 -10.19 19.76
N SER A 152 -19.80 -10.44 20.63
CA SER A 152 -18.72 -9.49 20.89
C SER A 152 -17.58 -9.72 19.92
N SER A 153 -17.18 -8.68 19.19
CA SER A 153 -15.97 -8.69 18.36
C SER A 153 -14.72 -8.37 19.18
N LEU A 154 -13.54 -8.71 18.66
CA LEU A 154 -12.25 -8.46 19.32
C LEU A 154 -12.03 -6.97 19.64
N GLN A 155 -12.48 -6.08 18.76
CA GLN A 155 -12.44 -4.65 19.01
C GLN A 155 -13.41 -4.23 20.14
N SER A 156 -14.68 -4.65 20.08
CA SER A 156 -15.67 -4.24 21.07
C SER A 156 -15.32 -4.75 22.47
N TRP A 157 -14.90 -6.01 22.57
CA TRP A 157 -14.51 -6.64 23.83
C TRP A 157 -13.27 -5.97 24.43
N SER A 158 -12.20 -5.81 23.65
CA SER A 158 -10.97 -5.18 24.15
C SER A 158 -11.18 -3.72 24.55
N CYS A 159 -12.09 -3.01 23.90
CA CYS A 159 -12.45 -1.64 24.27
C CYS A 159 -13.35 -1.56 25.50
N GLN A 160 -14.25 -2.52 25.71
CA GLN A 160 -15.08 -2.61 26.91
C GLN A 160 -14.23 -2.78 28.17
N TRP A 161 -13.20 -3.62 28.09
CA TRP A 161 -12.29 -3.90 29.21
C TRP A 161 -11.03 -3.00 29.24
N ARG A 162 -11.02 -1.90 28.46
CA ARG A 162 -9.86 -0.98 28.34
C ARG A 162 -9.37 -0.44 29.68
N THR A 163 -10.25 -0.25 30.64
CA THR A 163 -9.93 0.31 31.96
C THR A 163 -9.37 -0.71 32.93
N VAL A 164 -9.40 -2.00 32.59
CA VAL A 164 -8.79 -3.05 33.42
C VAL A 164 -7.32 -3.17 33.05
N GLU A 165 -6.46 -2.75 33.99
CA GLU A 165 -5.02 -2.89 33.86
C GLU A 165 -4.59 -4.33 34.17
N MET A 166 -3.98 -4.98 33.18
CA MET A 166 -3.42 -6.32 33.31
C MET A 166 -1.89 -6.22 33.34
N GLY A 167 -1.26 -6.85 34.34
CA GLY A 167 0.21 -6.95 34.43
C GLY A 167 0.82 -8.00 33.48
N MET A 168 -0.02 -8.77 32.79
CA MET A 168 0.33 -9.79 31.81
C MET A 168 -0.56 -9.66 30.57
N GLN A 169 -0.17 -10.25 29.44
CA GLN A 169 -1.02 -10.23 28.25
C GLN A 169 -2.35 -10.97 28.54
N PRO A 170 -3.50 -10.45 28.07
CA PRO A 170 -3.70 -9.35 27.13
C PRO A 170 -3.80 -7.95 27.76
N HIS A 171 -3.08 -6.97 27.20
CA HIS A 171 -3.21 -5.56 27.59
C HIS A 171 -4.39 -4.90 26.84
N TRP A 172 -5.58 -4.90 27.46
CA TRP A 172 -6.85 -4.47 26.84
C TRP A 172 -6.80 -3.08 26.21
N GLY A 173 -6.24 -2.08 26.91
CA GLY A 173 -6.17 -0.73 26.37
C GLY A 173 -5.29 -0.58 25.13
N SER A 174 -4.21 -1.36 25.06
CA SER A 174 -3.33 -1.38 23.88
C SER A 174 -4.01 -2.09 22.70
N LEU A 175 -4.69 -3.22 22.95
CA LEU A 175 -5.44 -3.97 21.95
C LEU A 175 -6.61 -3.15 21.37
N CYS A 176 -7.34 -2.42 22.21
CA CYS A 176 -8.41 -1.51 21.77
C CYS A 176 -7.85 -0.39 20.87
N LYS A 177 -6.74 0.23 21.24
CA LYS A 177 -6.13 1.30 20.44
C LYS A 177 -5.61 0.78 19.09
N GLN A 178 -4.95 -0.38 19.09
CA GLN A 178 -4.42 -1.02 17.88
C GLN A 178 -5.54 -1.42 16.91
N SER A 179 -6.58 -2.12 17.38
CA SER A 179 -7.71 -2.53 16.55
C SER A 179 -8.46 -1.33 15.97
N LYS A 180 -8.71 -0.29 16.78
CA LYS A 180 -9.35 0.96 16.32
C LYS A 180 -8.50 1.67 15.26
N SER A 181 -7.18 1.73 15.44
CA SER A 181 -6.29 2.32 14.42
C SER A 181 -6.28 1.54 13.11
N ALA A 182 -6.26 0.21 13.17
CA ALA A 182 -6.29 -0.64 11.99
C ALA A 182 -7.55 -0.40 11.16
N LEU A 183 -8.71 -0.31 11.82
CA LEU A 183 -9.98 -0.03 11.17
C LEU A 183 -10.01 1.36 10.53
N TYR A 184 -9.56 2.41 11.22
CA TYR A 184 -9.53 3.75 10.63
C TYR A 184 -8.63 3.81 9.41
N LEU A 185 -7.46 3.19 9.46
CA LEU A 185 -6.55 3.11 8.32
C LEU A 185 -7.18 2.33 7.15
N MET A 186 -7.91 1.25 7.43
CA MET A 186 -8.62 0.48 6.40
C MET A 186 -9.74 1.28 5.73
N VAL A 187 -10.45 2.14 6.47
CA VAL A 187 -11.47 3.02 5.90
C VAL A 187 -10.81 4.14 5.08
N MET A 188 -9.70 4.71 5.56
CA MET A 188 -8.95 5.75 4.86
C MET A 188 -8.24 5.23 3.59
N MET A 189 -8.11 3.92 3.43
CA MET A 189 -7.64 3.32 2.17
C MET A 189 -8.58 3.57 1.00
N ILE A 190 -9.89 3.64 1.23
CA ILE A 190 -10.87 3.85 0.16
C ILE A 190 -10.60 5.17 -0.61
N PRO A 191 -10.58 6.36 0.04
CA PRO A 191 -10.29 7.59 -0.66
C PRO A 191 -8.86 7.64 -1.23
N LEU A 192 -7.91 6.95 -0.58
CA LEU A 192 -6.54 6.86 -1.08
C LEU A 192 -6.48 6.14 -2.44
N GLU A 193 -7.08 4.96 -2.55
CA GLU A 193 -7.11 4.17 -3.79
C GLU A 193 -7.91 4.86 -4.90
N VAL A 194 -8.98 5.58 -4.55
CA VAL A 194 -9.69 6.46 -5.50
C VAL A 194 -8.75 7.56 -6.03
N GLY A 195 -7.93 8.15 -5.16
CA GLY A 195 -6.91 9.13 -5.55
C GLY A 195 -5.85 8.54 -6.48
N VAL A 196 -5.39 7.31 -6.21
CA VAL A 196 -4.43 6.59 -7.06
C VAL A 196 -5.03 6.34 -8.45
N LEU A 197 -6.26 5.81 -8.54
CA LEU A 197 -6.96 5.58 -9.80
C LEU A 197 -7.15 6.87 -10.59
N PHE A 198 -7.51 7.96 -9.92
CA PHE A 198 -7.65 9.26 -10.54
C PHE A 198 -6.32 9.75 -11.13
N ALA A 199 -5.22 9.64 -10.38
CA ALA A 199 -3.90 10.02 -10.86
C ALA A 199 -3.47 9.20 -12.08
N VAL A 200 -3.64 7.87 -12.07
CA VAL A 200 -3.32 7.01 -13.22
C VAL A 200 -4.18 7.38 -14.43
N GLY A 201 -5.49 7.51 -14.23
CA GLY A 201 -6.44 7.88 -15.28
C GLY A 201 -6.13 9.24 -15.91
N ALA A 202 -5.85 10.25 -15.08
CA ALA A 202 -5.43 11.58 -15.54
C ALA A 202 -4.13 11.52 -16.35
N GLY A 203 -3.12 10.77 -15.87
CA GLY A 203 -1.85 10.57 -16.57
C GLY A 203 -2.05 9.94 -17.95
N MET A 204 -2.91 8.91 -18.04
CA MET A 204 -3.24 8.28 -19.32
C MET A 204 -3.95 9.23 -20.30
N VAL A 205 -4.88 10.05 -19.82
CA VAL A 205 -5.58 11.04 -20.65
C VAL A 205 -4.62 12.13 -21.15
N LEU A 206 -3.71 12.61 -20.31
CA LEU A 206 -2.69 13.60 -20.68
C LEU A 206 -1.74 13.06 -21.76
N VAL A 207 -1.23 11.83 -21.58
CA VAL A 207 -0.38 11.16 -22.58
C VAL A 207 -1.13 10.96 -23.90
N ARG A 208 -2.42 10.61 -23.86
CA ARG A 208 -3.24 10.47 -25.08
C ARG A 208 -3.41 11.82 -25.78
N ARG A 209 -3.69 12.90 -25.06
CA ARG A 209 -3.82 14.26 -25.63
C ARG A 209 -2.54 14.72 -26.31
N GLU A 210 -1.39 14.48 -25.69
CA GLU A 210 -0.09 14.80 -26.31
C GLU A 210 0.15 14.03 -27.61
N ARG A 211 -0.13 12.72 -27.63
CA ARG A 211 0.02 11.90 -28.85
C ARG A 211 -0.88 12.38 -29.99
N VAL A 212 -2.12 12.79 -29.68
CA VAL A 212 -3.04 13.34 -30.68
C VAL A 212 -2.53 14.69 -31.20
N SER A 213 -2.11 15.60 -30.31
CA SER A 213 -1.57 16.91 -30.70
C SER A 213 -0.35 16.79 -31.61
N VAL A 214 0.59 15.89 -31.28
CA VAL A 214 1.77 15.60 -32.09
C VAL A 214 1.40 15.04 -33.47
N ARG A 215 0.42 14.13 -33.56
CA ARG A 215 -0.04 13.61 -34.87
C ARG A 215 -0.62 14.72 -35.74
N VAL A 216 -1.47 15.58 -35.18
CA VAL A 216 -2.12 16.69 -35.91
C VAL A 216 -1.09 17.70 -36.42
N VAL A 217 -0.05 18.01 -35.64
CA VAL A 217 1.02 18.93 -36.06
C VAL A 217 1.92 18.28 -37.12
N GLY A 218 2.25 17.00 -36.98
CA GLY A 218 3.05 16.27 -37.97
C GLY A 218 2.38 16.18 -39.34
N GLU A 219 1.05 16.03 -39.39
CA GLU A 219 0.28 15.95 -40.63
C GLU A 219 0.21 17.30 -41.38
N LYS A 220 0.21 18.42 -40.65
CA LYS A 220 0.25 19.78 -41.26
C LYS A 220 1.65 20.21 -41.70
N GLY A 221 2.71 19.57 -41.21
CA GLY A 221 4.11 19.92 -41.48
C GLY A 221 4.72 19.28 -42.73
N SER A 222 3.97 18.47 -43.48
CA SER A 222 4.45 17.84 -44.72
C SER A 222 3.76 18.46 -45.95
N PRO A 223 4.09 19.71 -46.36
CA PRO A 223 3.74 20.19 -47.69
C PRO A 223 4.53 19.36 -48.70
N GLY A 224 3.82 18.82 -49.69
CA GLY A 224 4.41 18.06 -50.77
C GLY A 224 5.52 18.86 -51.46
N LEU A 225 6.71 18.27 -51.52
CA LEU A 225 7.65 18.56 -52.59
C LEU A 225 7.09 17.92 -53.85
N SER A 226 6.38 18.71 -54.64
CA SER A 226 6.14 18.48 -56.07
C SER A 226 6.42 19.79 -56.79
#